data_AF-A0A7W4G8X1-F1
#
_entry.id   AF-A0A7W4G8X1-F1
#
_cell.length_a   1.000
_cell.length_b   1.000
_cell.length_c   1.000
_cell.angle_alpha   90.00
_cell.angle_beta   90.00
_cell.angle_gamma   90.00
#
_symmetry.space_group_name_H-M   'P 1'
#
loop_
_entity.id
_entity.type
_entity.pdbx_description
1 polymer ?
#
loop_
_entity_poly.entity_id
_entity_poly.type
_entity_poly.pdbx_seq_one_letter_code
_entity_poly.pdbx_strand_id
1 'polypeptide(L)'
;MTEQIATLGQLLDGAGTNWRVFDIGRHITKLDKKQFLAIEQAQIPYPFPLAGHAWLAIQFWDSKASSEPYVWFLKFPVDEQSKLVCASRDHFANMVIEALGNDLTGEQADGKLDNNPYVFTPNANKLAAFNAQLKVLLKQPASQYYEYTQLYFSGKLGFDNWQSVAVQGIADFALRLDSDKNLASLQQAWEQLPAEVLQPLSAMLEHVEIPPVFSQQLLSYAQQAIAQKDTLALCCALRAMSKAQAQTLTVQLVDTLLDSEIATESDVLLTIAGRCFNLLTDPERLHIFMDNCAHHQQIEELFPSIFADLVAIPSIRPHLLGLLRKENRSETLARAIGRLFS
;
A
#
# COMPACT_ATOMS: atom_id res chain seq x y z
N MET A 1 35.43 -21.39 -10.05
CA MET A 1 34.18 -21.67 -9.32
C MET A 1 33.45 -20.35 -9.21
N THR A 2 32.56 -20.07 -10.15
CA THR A 2 31.69 -18.90 -10.10
C THR A 2 30.72 -19.12 -8.94
N GLU A 3 30.90 -18.39 -7.84
CA GLU A 3 29.91 -18.36 -6.77
C GLU A 3 28.59 -17.92 -7.38
N GLN A 4 27.60 -18.80 -7.34
CA GLN A 4 26.27 -18.55 -7.84
C GLN A 4 25.58 -17.58 -6.87
N ILE A 5 25.79 -16.28 -7.07
CA ILE A 5 25.04 -15.22 -6.38
C ILE A 5 23.60 -15.32 -6.89
N ALA A 6 22.73 -16.00 -6.16
CA ALA A 6 21.37 -16.29 -6.62
C ALA A 6 20.34 -15.26 -6.14
N THR A 7 20.61 -14.56 -5.04
CA THR A 7 19.63 -13.64 -4.41
C THR A 7 20.01 -12.16 -4.58
N LEU A 8 19.02 -11.29 -4.63
CA LEU A 8 19.15 -9.84 -4.68
C LEU A 8 19.91 -9.32 -3.45
N GLY A 9 19.61 -9.84 -2.26
CA GLY A 9 20.35 -9.51 -1.05
C GLY A 9 21.83 -9.83 -1.17
N GLN A 10 22.19 -11.02 -1.67
CA GLN A 10 23.58 -11.40 -1.91
C GLN A 10 24.25 -10.55 -3.00
N LEU A 11 23.52 -10.20 -4.05
CA LEU A 11 24.01 -9.32 -5.11
C LEU A 11 24.37 -7.93 -4.57
N LEU A 12 23.49 -7.36 -3.74
CA LEU A 12 23.70 -6.04 -3.14
C LEU A 12 24.84 -6.07 -2.10
N ASP A 13 24.91 -7.13 -1.29
CA ASP A 13 26.00 -7.34 -0.32
C ASP A 13 27.34 -7.54 -1.04
N GLY A 14 27.37 -8.34 -2.12
CA GLY A 14 28.56 -8.61 -2.94
C GLY A 14 29.10 -7.38 -3.65
N ALA A 15 28.22 -6.45 -4.03
CA ALA A 15 28.58 -5.14 -4.57
C ALA A 15 29.04 -4.12 -3.48
N GLY A 16 29.09 -4.53 -2.21
CA GLY A 16 29.54 -3.65 -1.11
C GLY A 16 28.55 -2.54 -0.76
N THR A 17 27.28 -2.67 -1.15
CA THR A 17 26.26 -1.64 -0.90
C THR A 17 25.56 -1.84 0.44
N ASN A 18 25.08 -0.75 1.02
CA ASN A 18 24.07 -0.82 2.06
C ASN A 18 22.70 -0.79 1.41
N TRP A 19 21.77 -1.60 1.90
CA TRP A 19 20.44 -1.68 1.31
C TRP A 19 19.33 -1.91 2.34
N ARG A 20 18.11 -1.55 1.95
CA ARG A 20 16.85 -1.73 2.67
C ARG A 20 15.76 -2.08 1.67
N VAL A 21 14.78 -2.84 2.12
CA VAL A 21 13.65 -3.26 1.30
C VAL A 21 12.32 -2.89 1.95
N PHE A 22 11.35 -2.55 1.11
CA PHE A 22 10.00 -2.19 1.50
C PHE A 22 9.01 -2.97 0.62
N ASP A 23 7.91 -3.43 1.21
CA ASP A 23 6.67 -3.61 0.44
C ASP A 23 6.18 -2.23 0.00
N ILE A 24 5.73 -2.13 -1.25
CA ILE A 24 5.11 -0.92 -1.80
C ILE A 24 3.74 -1.21 -2.44
N GLY A 25 3.26 -2.45 -2.37
CA GLY A 25 2.00 -2.86 -2.97
C GLY A 25 0.79 -2.30 -2.22
N ARG A 26 0.61 -2.73 -0.96
CA ARG A 26 -0.54 -2.31 -0.15
C ARG A 26 -0.20 -1.06 0.64
N HIS A 27 0.72 -1.21 1.59
CA HIS A 27 1.20 -0.16 2.48
C HIS A 27 2.71 -0.08 2.35
N ILE A 28 3.28 1.13 2.29
CA ILE A 28 4.74 1.24 2.29
C ILE A 28 5.27 0.77 3.64
N THR A 29 5.84 -0.44 3.65
CA THR A 29 6.17 -1.18 4.87
C THR A 29 7.57 -1.72 4.75
N LYS A 30 8.45 -1.31 5.66
CA LYS A 30 9.82 -1.83 5.70
C LYS A 30 9.78 -3.32 6.03
N LEU A 31 10.46 -4.13 5.22
CA LEU A 31 10.68 -5.54 5.51
C LEU A 31 11.99 -5.68 6.28
N ASP A 32 11.99 -6.51 7.32
CA ASP A 32 13.22 -6.85 8.02
C ASP A 32 14.17 -7.60 7.07
N LYS A 33 15.49 -7.37 7.19
CA LYS A 33 16.47 -8.00 6.30
C LYS A 33 16.40 -9.53 6.37
N LYS A 34 16.27 -10.10 7.57
CA LYS A 34 16.18 -11.56 7.75
C LYS A 34 14.89 -12.10 7.14
N GLN A 35 13.78 -11.37 7.31
CA GLN A 35 12.50 -11.71 6.67
C GLN A 35 12.63 -11.72 5.14
N PHE A 36 13.21 -10.67 4.56
CA PHE A 36 13.39 -10.57 3.11
C PHE A 36 14.28 -11.67 2.54
N LEU A 37 15.40 -11.99 3.19
CA LEU A 37 16.27 -13.09 2.76
C LEU A 37 15.53 -14.45 2.79
N ALA A 38 14.68 -14.68 3.79
CA ALA A 38 13.84 -15.89 3.85
C ALA A 38 12.76 -15.92 2.76
N ILE A 39 12.19 -14.76 2.40
CA ILE A 39 11.24 -14.62 1.28
C ILE A 39 11.92 -14.94 -0.05
N GLU A 40 13.12 -14.37 -0.30
CA GLU A 40 13.88 -14.68 -1.50
C GLU A 40 14.13 -16.18 -1.60
N GLN A 41 14.54 -16.84 -0.53
CA GLN A 41 14.78 -18.28 -0.57
C GLN A 41 13.49 -19.14 -0.61
N ALA A 42 12.31 -18.53 -0.80
CA ALA A 42 11.00 -19.18 -0.79
C ALA A 42 10.75 -20.03 0.48
N GLN A 43 11.42 -19.69 1.59
CA GLN A 43 11.26 -20.37 2.87
C GLN A 43 9.96 -19.97 3.54
N ILE A 44 9.62 -18.68 3.45
CA ILE A 44 8.37 -18.11 3.94
C ILE A 44 7.61 -17.41 2.80
N PRO A 45 6.27 -17.30 2.86
CA PRO A 45 5.52 -16.56 1.87
C PRO A 45 5.79 -15.05 1.98
N TYR A 46 5.61 -14.34 0.86
CA TYR A 46 5.53 -12.90 0.85
C TYR A 46 4.29 -12.43 1.64
N PRO A 47 4.43 -11.48 2.58
CA PRO A 47 3.33 -11.15 3.50
C PRO A 47 2.19 -10.37 2.86
N PHE A 48 2.44 -9.57 1.82
CA PHE A 48 1.47 -8.60 1.29
C PHE A 48 1.30 -8.68 -0.24
N PRO A 49 1.07 -9.87 -0.83
CA PRO A 49 0.91 -9.98 -2.27
C PRO A 49 -0.26 -9.11 -2.74
N LEU A 50 -0.11 -8.55 -3.93
CA LEU A 50 -1.15 -7.75 -4.59
C LEU A 50 -1.20 -8.15 -6.06
N ALA A 51 -2.39 -8.57 -6.51
CA ALA A 51 -2.60 -9.05 -7.87
C ALA A 51 -1.56 -10.11 -8.31
N GLY A 52 -1.31 -11.11 -7.46
CA GLY A 52 -0.40 -12.24 -7.75
C GLY A 52 1.09 -11.90 -7.76
N HIS A 53 1.50 -10.75 -7.21
CA HIS A 53 2.91 -10.33 -7.20
C HIS A 53 3.35 -9.78 -5.85
N ALA A 54 4.65 -9.91 -5.58
CA ALA A 54 5.38 -9.14 -4.57
C ALA A 54 5.81 -7.80 -5.20
N TRP A 55 5.43 -6.70 -4.57
CA TRP A 55 5.75 -5.34 -5.01
C TRP A 55 6.78 -4.74 -4.07
N LEU A 56 8.01 -4.59 -4.55
CA LEU A 56 9.16 -4.24 -3.74
C LEU A 56 9.73 -2.89 -4.15
N ALA A 57 10.15 -2.10 -3.15
CA ALA A 57 11.08 -1.02 -3.34
C ALA A 57 12.38 -1.35 -2.60
N ILE A 58 13.49 -1.46 -3.32
CA ILE A 58 14.81 -1.75 -2.75
C ILE A 58 15.66 -0.48 -2.85
N GLN A 59 15.90 0.15 -1.71
CA GLN A 59 16.81 1.28 -1.60
C GLN A 59 18.22 0.75 -1.34
N PHE A 60 19.22 1.22 -2.08
CA PHE A 60 20.62 0.87 -1.85
C PHE A 60 21.57 2.03 -2.14
N TRP A 61 22.73 2.04 -1.47
CA TRP A 61 23.72 3.11 -1.59
C TRP A 61 25.12 2.62 -1.18
N ASP A 62 26.14 3.23 -1.79
CA ASP A 62 27.50 3.17 -1.27
C ASP A 62 27.75 4.41 -0.39
N SER A 63 28.12 4.16 0.87
CA SER A 63 28.42 5.24 1.84
C SER A 63 29.69 6.03 1.51
N LYS A 64 30.55 5.52 0.62
CA LYS A 64 31.79 6.18 0.19
C LYS A 64 31.64 6.94 -1.12
N ALA A 65 30.77 6.46 -2.01
CA ALA A 65 30.69 6.94 -3.39
C ALA A 65 29.44 7.77 -3.71
N SER A 66 28.31 7.56 -3.00
CA SER A 66 27.06 8.25 -3.34
C SER A 66 26.53 9.15 -2.22
N SER A 67 26.12 10.36 -2.62
CA SER A 67 25.37 11.29 -1.76
C SER A 67 23.87 11.00 -1.76
N GLU A 68 23.35 10.36 -2.81
CA GLU A 68 21.94 10.01 -2.96
C GLU A 68 21.73 8.49 -3.13
N PRO A 69 20.77 7.89 -2.42
CA PRO A 69 20.51 6.46 -2.52
C PRO A 69 19.74 6.12 -3.81
N TYR A 70 20.12 5.02 -4.45
CA TYR A 70 19.40 4.44 -5.57
C TYR A 70 18.19 3.65 -5.08
N VAL A 71 17.17 3.53 -5.93
CA VAL A 71 15.96 2.76 -5.63
C VAL A 71 15.57 1.91 -6.84
N TRP A 72 15.40 0.61 -6.62
CA TRP A 72 14.73 -0.28 -7.57
C TRP A 72 13.28 -0.49 -7.17
N PHE A 73 12.37 -0.30 -8.11
CA PHE A 73 10.97 -0.70 -7.97
C PHE A 73 10.75 -1.99 -8.76
N LEU A 74 10.60 -3.09 -8.04
CA LEU A 74 10.57 -4.44 -8.60
C LEU A 74 9.23 -5.12 -8.34
N LYS A 75 8.76 -5.88 -9.32
CA LYS A 75 7.55 -6.69 -9.23
C LYS A 75 7.87 -8.12 -9.64
N PHE A 76 7.71 -9.05 -8.70
CA PHE A 76 7.97 -10.47 -8.94
C PHE A 76 6.69 -11.30 -8.75
N PRO A 77 6.43 -12.29 -9.61
CA PRO A 77 5.29 -13.17 -9.42
C PRO A 77 5.46 -14.02 -8.15
N VAL A 78 4.34 -14.31 -7.50
CA VAL A 78 4.26 -15.27 -6.40
C VAL A 78 3.42 -16.47 -6.80
N ASP A 79 3.68 -17.63 -6.20
CA ASP A 79 2.90 -18.84 -6.41
C ASP A 79 1.60 -18.85 -5.57
N GLU A 80 0.85 -19.96 -5.63
CA GLU A 80 -0.41 -20.13 -4.87
C GLU A 80 -0.22 -20.18 -3.35
N GLN A 81 1.00 -20.48 -2.89
CA GLN A 81 1.37 -20.37 -1.48
C GLN A 81 1.84 -18.96 -1.13
N SER A 82 1.89 -18.06 -2.12
CA SER A 82 2.45 -16.71 -2.09
C SER A 82 3.94 -16.67 -1.80
N LYS A 83 4.65 -17.74 -2.16
CA LYS A 83 6.11 -17.76 -2.18
C LYS A 83 6.60 -17.14 -3.48
N LEU A 84 7.75 -16.49 -3.42
CA LEU A 84 8.37 -15.86 -4.58
C LEU A 84 8.69 -16.94 -5.64
N VAL A 85 8.39 -16.67 -6.91
CA VAL A 85 8.87 -17.52 -8.00
C VAL A 85 10.36 -17.25 -8.20
N CYS A 86 11.20 -18.07 -7.55
CA CYS A 86 12.66 -17.92 -7.52
C CYS A 86 13.28 -17.72 -8.90
N ALA A 87 12.81 -18.44 -9.92
CA ALA A 87 13.33 -18.34 -11.28
C ALA A 87 13.21 -16.92 -11.87
N SER A 88 12.13 -16.19 -11.57
CA SER A 88 11.95 -14.81 -12.01
C SER A 88 12.93 -13.85 -11.32
N ARG A 89 13.18 -14.08 -10.03
CA ARG A 89 14.16 -13.31 -9.27
C ARG A 89 15.59 -13.60 -9.72
N ASP A 90 15.95 -14.88 -9.93
CA ASP A 90 17.26 -15.28 -10.44
C ASP A 90 17.54 -14.69 -11.82
N HIS A 91 16.52 -14.68 -12.69
CA HIS A 91 16.63 -14.07 -14.00
C HIS A 91 16.92 -12.56 -13.90
N PHE A 92 16.23 -11.82 -13.02
CA PHE A 92 16.54 -10.41 -12.78
C PHE A 92 17.97 -10.22 -12.27
N ALA A 93 18.40 -10.99 -11.27
CA ALA A 93 19.74 -10.88 -10.70
C ALA A 93 20.83 -11.12 -11.78
N ASN A 94 20.65 -12.11 -12.64
CA ASN A 94 21.56 -12.37 -13.76
C ASN A 94 21.59 -11.20 -14.75
N MET A 95 20.43 -10.62 -15.12
CA MET A 95 20.38 -9.44 -16.00
C MET A 95 21.11 -8.24 -15.40
N VAL A 96 21.02 -8.04 -14.08
CA VAL A 96 21.75 -6.97 -13.38
C VAL A 96 23.26 -7.22 -13.46
N ILE A 97 23.72 -8.44 -13.19
CA ILE A 97 25.15 -8.81 -13.28
C ILE A 97 25.67 -8.60 -14.71
N GLU A 98 24.90 -8.98 -15.72
CA GLU A 98 25.27 -8.80 -17.13
C GLU A 98 25.36 -7.33 -17.54
N ALA A 99 24.45 -6.48 -17.05
CA ALA A 99 24.37 -5.07 -17.43
C ALA A 99 25.32 -4.15 -16.64
N LEU A 100 25.54 -4.46 -15.36
CA LEU A 100 26.21 -3.58 -14.39
C LEU A 100 27.48 -4.19 -13.77
N GLY A 101 27.68 -5.51 -13.86
CA GLY A 101 28.75 -6.18 -13.15
C GLY A 101 28.66 -5.92 -11.64
N ASN A 102 29.76 -5.48 -11.03
CA ASN A 102 29.80 -5.13 -9.60
C ASN A 102 29.56 -3.63 -9.33
N ASP A 103 29.52 -2.78 -10.37
CA ASP A 103 29.39 -1.33 -10.22
C ASP A 103 27.91 -0.91 -10.27
N LEU A 104 27.19 -1.19 -9.17
CA LEU A 104 25.75 -0.91 -9.06
C LEU A 104 25.41 0.58 -8.81
N THR A 105 26.38 1.43 -8.45
CA THR A 105 26.13 2.77 -7.87
C THR A 105 26.82 3.94 -8.60
N GLY A 106 26.80 3.95 -9.94
CA GLY A 106 27.40 5.02 -10.75
C GLY A 106 26.47 5.61 -11.83
N GLU A 107 26.89 6.70 -12.49
CA GLU A 107 26.14 7.32 -13.61
C GLU A 107 25.84 6.33 -14.76
N GLN A 108 26.70 5.33 -14.94
CA GLN A 108 26.52 4.28 -15.95
C GLN A 108 25.43 3.25 -15.59
N ALA A 109 24.91 3.26 -14.36
CA ALA A 109 23.84 2.37 -13.94
C ALA A 109 22.45 2.91 -14.31
N ASP A 110 22.34 4.21 -14.58
CA ASP A 110 21.08 4.86 -14.89
C ASP A 110 20.58 4.44 -16.29
N GLY A 111 19.28 4.14 -16.39
CA GLY A 111 18.62 3.72 -17.63
C GLY A 111 18.91 2.31 -18.14
N LYS A 112 19.88 1.58 -17.58
CA LYS A 112 20.23 0.22 -18.07
C LYS A 112 19.19 -0.86 -17.76
N LEU A 113 18.26 -0.58 -16.85
CA LEU A 113 17.21 -1.52 -16.42
C LEU A 113 15.81 -1.11 -16.91
N ASP A 114 15.69 -0.04 -17.71
CA ASP A 114 14.39 0.55 -18.08
C ASP A 114 13.48 -0.38 -18.90
N ASN A 115 14.05 -1.40 -19.56
CA ASN A 115 13.31 -2.40 -20.34
C ASN A 115 13.25 -3.78 -19.65
N ASN A 116 13.53 -3.84 -18.34
CA ASN A 116 13.50 -5.10 -17.60
C ASN A 116 12.04 -5.49 -17.25
N PRO A 117 11.60 -6.73 -17.52
CA PRO A 117 10.21 -7.16 -17.27
C PRO A 117 9.78 -7.14 -15.80
N TYR A 118 10.72 -7.02 -14.87
CA TYR A 118 10.45 -6.97 -13.43
C TYR A 118 10.47 -5.55 -12.87
N VAL A 119 10.92 -4.55 -13.64
CA VAL A 119 10.94 -3.15 -13.21
C VAL A 119 9.60 -2.50 -13.54
N PHE A 120 9.11 -1.66 -12.63
CA PHE A 120 7.89 -0.89 -12.85
C PHE A 120 8.06 0.54 -12.31
N THR A 121 7.28 1.47 -12.85
CA THR A 121 7.19 2.83 -12.31
C THR A 121 5.96 2.93 -11.41
N PRO A 122 6.12 3.19 -10.09
CA PRO A 122 4.97 3.44 -9.22
C PRO A 122 4.16 4.64 -9.72
N ASN A 123 2.85 4.63 -9.45
CA ASN A 123 2.04 5.81 -9.74
C ASN A 123 2.52 7.03 -8.93
N ALA A 124 2.16 8.23 -9.39
CA ALA A 124 2.65 9.49 -8.80
C ALA A 124 2.42 9.60 -7.28
N ASN A 125 1.27 9.12 -6.79
CA ASN A 125 0.98 9.16 -5.36
C ASN A 125 1.91 8.24 -4.56
N LYS A 126 2.08 6.99 -5.02
CA LYS A 126 2.92 5.99 -4.36
C LYS A 126 4.40 6.40 -4.39
N LEU A 127 4.87 6.93 -5.52
CA LEU A 127 6.23 7.46 -5.66
C LEU A 127 6.48 8.64 -4.71
N ALA A 128 5.54 9.60 -4.66
CA ALA A 128 5.65 10.76 -3.78
C ALA A 128 5.67 10.37 -2.29
N ALA A 129 4.77 9.45 -1.88
CA ALA A 129 4.74 8.91 -0.53
C ALA A 129 6.04 8.20 -0.15
N PHE A 130 6.56 7.36 -1.05
CA PHE A 130 7.81 6.63 -0.82
C PHE A 130 8.99 7.59 -0.65
N ASN A 131 9.11 8.59 -1.53
CA ASN A 131 10.15 9.61 -1.44
C ASN A 131 10.06 10.41 -0.13
N ALA A 132 8.85 10.83 0.26
CA ALA A 132 8.64 11.54 1.52
C ALA A 132 9.01 10.67 2.73
N GLN A 133 8.60 9.41 2.74
CA GLN A 133 8.91 8.46 3.82
C GLN A 133 10.40 8.18 3.92
N LEU A 134 11.11 8.04 2.79
CA LEU A 134 12.56 7.90 2.77
C LEU A 134 13.25 9.13 3.37
N LYS A 135 12.83 10.34 2.98
CA LYS A 135 13.40 11.58 3.54
C LYS A 135 13.20 11.67 5.05
N VAL A 136 12.00 11.36 5.55
CA VAL A 136 11.72 11.31 6.99
C VAL A 136 12.60 10.27 7.69
N LEU A 137 12.68 9.05 7.15
CA LEU A 137 13.50 7.97 7.70
C LEU A 137 15.00 8.33 7.77
N LEU A 138 15.48 9.08 6.77
CA LEU A 138 16.87 9.53 6.67
C LEU A 138 17.11 10.87 7.40
N LYS A 139 16.10 11.44 8.06
CA LYS A 139 16.16 12.77 8.70
C LYS A 139 16.61 13.88 7.74
N GLN A 140 16.21 13.76 6.47
CA GLN A 140 16.47 14.74 5.42
C GLN A 140 15.36 15.81 5.36
N PRO A 141 15.69 17.02 4.85
CA PRO A 141 14.69 18.05 4.63
C PRO A 141 13.60 17.57 3.66
N ALA A 142 12.41 18.17 3.79
CA ALA A 142 11.31 17.95 2.84
C ALA A 142 11.66 18.51 1.45
N SER A 143 10.83 18.21 0.43
CA SER A 143 10.98 18.87 -0.87
C SER A 143 10.66 20.35 -0.80
N GLN A 144 11.06 21.09 -1.85
CA GLN A 144 10.71 22.49 -2.04
C GLN A 144 9.20 22.80 -2.03
N TYR A 145 8.36 21.78 -2.22
CA TYR A 145 6.90 21.95 -2.26
C TYR A 145 6.25 21.96 -0.87
N TYR A 146 6.97 21.54 0.18
CA TYR A 146 6.43 21.33 1.51
C TYR A 146 5.88 22.60 2.17
N GLU A 147 6.64 23.70 2.15
CA GLU A 147 6.24 24.93 2.83
C GLU A 147 4.95 25.53 2.25
N TYR A 148 4.81 25.51 0.92
CA TYR A 148 3.58 25.95 0.24
C TYR A 148 2.39 25.07 0.65
N THR A 149 2.59 23.75 0.68
CA THR A 149 1.55 22.80 1.12
C THR A 149 1.16 22.99 2.59
N GLN A 150 2.12 23.27 3.49
CA GLN A 150 1.81 23.61 4.89
C GLN A 150 0.95 24.88 4.99
N LEU A 151 1.27 25.92 4.22
CA LEU A 151 0.46 27.14 4.17
C LEU A 151 -0.96 26.86 3.65
N TYR A 152 -1.09 26.02 2.63
CA TYR A 152 -2.39 25.58 2.12
C TYR A 152 -3.22 24.87 3.20
N PHE A 153 -2.67 23.82 3.84
CA PHE A 153 -3.39 23.09 4.89
C PHE A 153 -3.67 23.92 6.15
N SER A 154 -2.92 25.01 6.38
CA SER A 154 -3.25 25.96 7.45
C SER A 154 -4.45 26.86 7.14
N GLY A 155 -5.04 26.76 5.94
CA GLY A 155 -6.15 27.57 5.47
C GLY A 155 -5.76 28.99 5.00
N LYS A 156 -4.51 29.40 5.20
CA LYS A 156 -4.03 30.76 4.85
C LYS A 156 -4.10 31.10 3.37
N LEU A 157 -4.01 30.09 2.50
CA LEU A 157 -4.10 30.27 1.06
C LEU A 157 -5.54 30.17 0.53
N GLY A 158 -6.50 29.70 1.34
CA GLY A 158 -7.83 29.33 0.89
C GLY A 158 -7.86 27.98 0.15
N PHE A 159 -8.90 27.18 0.40
CA PHE A 159 -8.96 25.80 -0.09
C PHE A 159 -9.23 25.69 -1.61
N ASP A 160 -9.74 26.76 -2.23
CA ASP A 160 -9.95 26.84 -3.67
C ASP A 160 -8.65 26.94 -4.49
N ASN A 161 -7.53 27.35 -3.86
CA ASN A 161 -6.23 27.57 -4.51
C ASN A 161 -5.35 26.31 -4.54
N TRP A 162 -5.95 25.16 -4.85
CA TRP A 162 -5.30 23.85 -4.77
C TRP A 162 -4.40 23.52 -5.98
N GLN A 163 -4.55 24.20 -7.11
CA GLN A 163 -3.86 23.87 -8.37
C GLN A 163 -2.34 24.01 -8.29
N SER A 164 -1.85 24.82 -7.34
CA SER A 164 -0.41 24.99 -7.07
C SER A 164 0.12 24.04 -5.98
N VAL A 165 -0.73 23.22 -5.37
CA VAL A 165 -0.35 22.25 -4.35
C VAL A 165 0.15 20.97 -5.05
N ALA A 166 1.47 20.80 -5.11
CA ALA A 166 2.08 19.63 -5.73
C ALA A 166 1.85 18.35 -4.91
N VAL A 167 1.65 17.22 -5.59
CA VAL A 167 1.49 15.89 -4.97
C VAL A 167 2.66 15.54 -4.03
N GLN A 168 3.90 15.89 -4.40
CA GLN A 168 5.07 15.68 -3.56
C GLN A 168 5.01 16.51 -2.26
N GLY A 169 4.46 17.73 -2.31
CA GLY A 169 4.23 18.55 -1.12
C GLY A 169 3.17 17.94 -0.19
N ILE A 170 2.09 17.37 -0.75
CA ILE A 170 1.06 16.64 0.02
C ILE A 170 1.68 15.42 0.71
N ALA A 171 2.54 14.67 0.01
CA ALA A 171 3.27 13.55 0.59
C ALA A 171 4.21 13.99 1.72
N ASP A 172 5.00 15.04 1.50
CA ASP A 172 5.91 15.58 2.52
C ASP A 172 5.16 16.06 3.78
N PHE A 173 3.98 16.66 3.59
CA PHE A 173 3.08 17.07 4.67
C PHE A 173 2.51 15.88 5.45
N ALA A 174 1.92 14.91 4.75
CA ALA A 174 1.31 13.73 5.36
C ALA A 174 2.33 12.89 6.15
N LEU A 175 3.53 12.67 5.60
CA LEU A 175 4.56 11.87 6.25
C LEU A 175 5.26 12.61 7.42
N ARG A 176 4.98 13.91 7.59
CA ARG A 176 5.44 14.74 8.72
C ARG A 176 4.26 15.25 9.55
N LEU A 177 3.20 14.44 9.67
CA LEU A 177 1.98 14.85 10.37
C LEU A 177 2.22 15.20 11.85
N ASP A 178 3.22 14.57 12.46
CA ASP A 178 3.68 14.79 13.84
C ASP A 178 4.55 16.04 14.02
N SER A 179 4.91 16.71 12.93
CA SER A 179 5.78 17.89 12.95
C SER A 179 4.97 19.20 13.00
N ASP A 180 5.52 20.19 13.69
CA ASP A 180 4.99 21.55 13.79
C ASP A 180 3.51 21.60 14.22
N LYS A 181 2.66 22.12 13.32
CA LYS A 181 1.20 22.24 13.47
C LYS A 181 0.49 21.46 12.35
N ASN A 182 1.15 20.48 11.73
CA ASN A 182 0.60 19.78 10.56
C ASN A 182 -0.68 19.05 10.92
N LEU A 183 -0.67 18.23 11.98
CA LEU A 183 -1.87 17.56 12.48
C LEU A 183 -3.00 18.54 12.78
N ALA A 184 -2.73 19.58 13.59
CA ALA A 184 -3.76 20.54 13.97
C ALA A 184 -4.34 21.30 12.77
N SER A 185 -3.49 21.72 11.83
CA SER A 185 -3.91 22.35 10.57
C SER A 185 -4.78 21.39 9.75
N LEU A 186 -4.36 20.13 9.63
CA LEU A 186 -5.10 19.13 8.88
C LEU A 186 -6.47 18.85 9.49
N GLN A 187 -6.56 18.72 10.82
CA GLN A 187 -7.82 18.52 11.51
C GLN A 187 -8.81 19.65 11.24
N GLN A 188 -8.35 20.90 11.16
CA GLN A 188 -9.19 22.05 10.83
C GLN A 188 -9.57 22.11 9.35
N ALA A 189 -8.67 21.68 8.47
CA ALA A 189 -8.86 21.73 7.03
C ALA A 189 -9.70 20.58 6.47
N TRP A 190 -9.68 19.39 7.09
CA TRP A 190 -10.14 18.13 6.49
C TRP A 190 -11.49 18.22 5.75
N GLU A 191 -12.52 18.72 6.43
CA GLU A 191 -13.90 18.81 5.89
C GLU A 191 -14.08 19.88 4.80
N GLN A 192 -13.09 20.76 4.63
CA GLN A 192 -13.09 21.85 3.65
C GLN A 192 -12.24 21.54 2.41
N LEU A 193 -11.50 20.42 2.43
CA LEU A 193 -10.61 20.07 1.32
C LEU A 193 -11.43 19.67 0.07
N PRO A 194 -11.10 20.22 -1.11
CA PRO A 194 -11.69 19.76 -2.35
C PRO A 194 -11.22 18.32 -2.65
N ALA A 195 -11.99 17.59 -3.45
CA ALA A 195 -11.71 16.20 -3.79
C ALA A 195 -10.31 16.01 -4.40
N GLU A 196 -9.86 16.98 -5.20
CA GLU A 196 -8.56 17.02 -5.86
C GLU A 196 -7.37 17.04 -4.88
N VAL A 197 -7.59 17.48 -3.64
CA VAL A 197 -6.59 17.41 -2.57
C VAL A 197 -6.87 16.25 -1.61
N LEU A 198 -8.14 16.02 -1.28
CA LEU A 198 -8.53 14.98 -0.33
C LEU A 198 -8.14 13.57 -0.82
N GLN A 199 -8.32 13.29 -2.11
CA GLN A 199 -7.96 12.00 -2.71
C GLN A 199 -6.45 11.71 -2.65
N PRO A 200 -5.54 12.56 -3.18
CA PRO A 200 -4.10 12.30 -3.05
C PRO A 200 -3.66 12.32 -1.59
N LEU A 201 -4.19 13.21 -0.75
CA LEU A 201 -3.87 13.21 0.68
C LEU A 201 -4.22 11.88 1.35
N SER A 202 -5.44 11.36 1.15
CA SER A 202 -5.84 10.06 1.72
C SER A 202 -4.95 8.91 1.23
N ALA A 203 -4.47 8.98 -0.01
CA ALA A 203 -3.51 8.03 -0.56
C ALA A 203 -2.12 8.13 0.08
N MET A 204 -1.73 9.29 0.64
CA MET A 204 -0.52 9.42 1.46
C MET A 204 -0.76 8.93 2.88
N LEU A 205 -1.89 9.30 3.48
CA LEU A 205 -2.24 8.96 4.86
C LEU A 205 -2.43 7.46 5.07
N GLU A 206 -2.75 6.69 4.03
CA GLU A 206 -2.76 5.22 4.10
C GLU A 206 -1.40 4.63 4.53
N HIS A 207 -0.31 5.41 4.42
CA HIS A 207 1.04 5.00 4.84
C HIS A 207 1.45 5.52 6.22
N VAL A 208 0.64 6.40 6.82
CA VAL A 208 0.93 7.12 8.07
C VAL A 208 0.18 6.49 9.23
N GLU A 209 0.82 6.38 10.39
CA GLU A 209 0.12 5.99 11.61
C GLU A 209 -0.72 7.17 12.13
N ILE A 210 -2.05 7.05 12.02
CA ILE A 210 -2.96 8.13 12.40
C ILE A 210 -3.20 8.12 13.92
N PRO A 211 -3.00 9.26 14.61
CA PRO A 211 -3.19 9.34 16.06
C PRO A 211 -4.67 9.26 16.45
N PRO A 212 -4.99 8.76 17.67
CA PRO A 212 -6.37 8.50 18.08
C PRO A 212 -7.32 9.70 17.96
N VAL A 213 -6.84 10.90 18.26
CA VAL A 213 -7.64 12.13 18.18
C VAL A 213 -8.13 12.38 16.76
N PHE A 214 -7.28 12.17 15.76
CA PHE A 214 -7.66 12.34 14.37
C PHE A 214 -8.46 11.14 13.85
N SER A 215 -8.17 9.92 14.31
CA SER A 215 -9.00 8.75 14.02
C SER A 215 -10.46 8.93 14.48
N GLN A 216 -10.69 9.56 15.63
CA GLN A 216 -12.04 9.86 16.11
C GLN A 216 -12.78 10.85 15.20
N GLN A 217 -12.09 11.89 14.73
CA GLN A 217 -12.64 12.85 13.77
C GLN A 217 -12.97 12.17 12.43
N LEU A 218 -12.05 11.35 11.91
CA LEU A 218 -12.25 10.59 10.67
C LEU A 218 -13.41 9.60 10.78
N LEU A 219 -13.60 8.96 11.93
CA LEU A 219 -14.76 8.10 12.19
C LEU A 219 -16.07 8.88 12.08
N SER A 220 -16.16 10.04 12.74
CA SER A 220 -17.37 10.90 12.65
C SER A 220 -17.63 11.39 11.23
N TYR A 221 -16.58 11.80 10.52
CA TYR A 221 -16.66 12.19 9.11
C TYR A 221 -17.14 11.04 8.22
N ALA A 222 -16.60 9.84 8.41
CA ALA A 222 -16.98 8.66 7.63
C ALA A 222 -18.42 8.21 7.93
N GLN A 223 -18.89 8.31 9.17
CA GLN A 223 -20.29 8.04 9.53
C GLN A 223 -21.27 9.00 8.85
N GLN A 224 -20.91 10.28 8.73
CA GLN A 224 -21.69 11.25 7.96
C GLN A 224 -21.68 10.90 6.47
N ALA A 225 -20.52 10.54 5.91
CA ALA A 225 -20.40 10.10 4.53
C ALA A 225 -21.27 8.88 4.22
N ILE A 226 -21.34 7.90 5.14
CA ILE A 226 -22.25 6.75 5.04
C ILE A 226 -23.71 7.21 4.99
N ALA A 227 -24.13 8.10 5.91
CA ALA A 227 -25.50 8.61 5.96
C ALA A 227 -25.89 9.40 4.69
N GLN A 228 -24.92 10.09 4.07
CA GLN A 228 -25.11 10.87 2.85
C GLN A 228 -24.89 10.07 1.57
N LYS A 229 -24.45 8.81 1.67
CA LYS A 229 -24.02 7.96 0.54
C LYS A 229 -22.89 8.59 -0.28
N ASP A 230 -22.01 9.35 0.37
CA ASP A 230 -20.80 9.92 -0.25
C ASP A 230 -19.66 8.89 -0.21
N THR A 231 -19.59 8.08 -1.26
CA THR A 231 -18.55 7.05 -1.40
C THR A 231 -17.14 7.65 -1.47
N LEU A 232 -16.96 8.84 -2.06
CA LEU A 232 -15.63 9.44 -2.19
C LEU A 232 -15.08 9.85 -0.82
N ALA A 233 -15.88 10.57 -0.03
CA ALA A 233 -15.52 10.97 1.32
C ALA A 233 -15.23 9.76 2.21
N LEU A 234 -16.10 8.74 2.14
CA LEU A 234 -15.93 7.50 2.89
C LEU A 234 -14.62 6.79 2.53
N CYS A 235 -14.34 6.59 1.24
CA CYS A 235 -13.12 5.92 0.78
C CYS A 235 -11.87 6.70 1.22
N CYS A 236 -11.89 8.03 1.19
CA CYS A 236 -10.78 8.85 1.68
C CYS A 236 -10.55 8.65 3.20
N ALA A 237 -11.62 8.59 3.99
CA ALA A 237 -11.52 8.36 5.42
C ALA A 237 -11.03 6.94 5.76
N LEU A 238 -11.54 5.91 5.07
CA LEU A 238 -11.08 4.52 5.21
C LEU A 238 -9.60 4.37 4.90
N ARG A 239 -9.13 4.98 3.80
CA ARG A 239 -7.70 4.98 3.43
C ARG A 239 -6.86 5.60 4.53
N ALA A 240 -7.23 6.78 5.03
CA ALA A 240 -6.53 7.43 6.13
C ALA A 240 -6.54 6.58 7.41
N MET A 241 -7.65 5.94 7.76
CA MET A 241 -7.77 5.13 8.98
C MET A 241 -7.14 3.74 8.89
N SER A 242 -6.68 3.31 7.72
CA SER A 242 -6.16 1.95 7.49
C SER A 242 -4.94 1.57 8.34
N LYS A 243 -4.15 2.57 8.78
CA LYS A 243 -3.02 2.42 9.71
C LYS A 243 -3.22 3.19 11.02
N ALA A 244 -4.46 3.47 11.41
CA ALA A 244 -4.76 4.17 12.67
C ALA A 244 -4.16 3.44 13.88
N GLN A 245 -3.63 4.21 14.84
CA GLN A 245 -3.13 3.67 16.11
C GLN A 245 -4.29 3.07 16.94
N ALA A 246 -5.45 3.74 16.92
CA ALA A 246 -6.67 3.26 17.56
C ALA A 246 -7.45 2.31 16.63
N GLN A 247 -6.96 1.08 16.47
CA GLN A 247 -7.54 0.06 15.58
C GLN A 247 -9.03 -0.23 15.88
N THR A 248 -9.47 -0.09 17.14
CA THR A 248 -10.88 -0.25 17.53
C THR A 248 -11.82 0.73 16.82
N LEU A 249 -11.35 1.94 16.50
CA LEU A 249 -12.14 2.93 15.77
C LEU A 249 -12.27 2.56 14.29
N THR A 250 -11.20 2.02 13.68
CA THR A 250 -11.25 1.52 12.30
C THR A 250 -12.16 0.29 12.20
N VAL A 251 -12.12 -0.60 13.19
CA VAL A 251 -13.06 -1.73 13.32
C VAL A 251 -14.50 -1.24 13.39
N GLN A 252 -14.79 -0.30 14.30
CA GLN A 252 -16.13 0.28 14.43
C GLN A 252 -16.63 0.88 13.11
N LEU A 253 -15.77 1.62 12.39
CA LEU A 253 -16.13 2.18 11.10
C LEU A 253 -16.47 1.08 10.08
N VAL A 254 -15.59 0.07 9.93
CA VAL A 254 -15.81 -0.99 8.94
C VAL A 254 -17.06 -1.81 9.28
N ASP A 255 -17.30 -2.13 10.54
CA ASP A 255 -18.52 -2.85 10.94
C ASP A 255 -19.78 -2.03 10.65
N THR A 256 -19.79 -0.73 10.98
CA THR A 256 -20.90 0.18 10.66
C THR A 256 -21.14 0.27 9.14
N LEU A 257 -20.07 0.30 8.37
CA LEU A 257 -20.11 0.40 6.92
C LEU A 257 -20.66 -0.87 6.27
N LEU A 258 -20.24 -2.04 6.75
CA LEU A 258 -20.66 -3.33 6.20
C LEU A 258 -22.16 -3.59 6.37
N ASP A 259 -22.79 -2.94 7.35
CA ASP A 259 -24.24 -2.99 7.59
C ASP A 259 -25.02 -1.86 6.88
N SER A 260 -24.36 -1.02 6.10
CA SER A 260 -24.97 0.15 5.45
C SER A 260 -25.44 -0.10 4.02
N GLU A 261 -26.26 0.81 3.47
CA GLU A 261 -26.80 0.68 2.11
C GLU A 261 -25.74 0.78 1.00
N ILE A 262 -24.56 1.34 1.29
CA ILE A 262 -23.45 1.50 0.33
C ILE A 262 -22.37 0.42 0.50
N ALA A 263 -22.64 -0.63 1.30
CA ALA A 263 -21.69 -1.69 1.59
C ALA A 263 -21.29 -2.52 0.35
N THR A 264 -22.12 -2.51 -0.70
CA THR A 264 -21.90 -3.25 -1.96
C THR A 264 -21.25 -2.39 -3.06
N GLU A 265 -20.97 -1.11 -2.80
CA GLU A 265 -20.32 -0.23 -3.77
C GLU A 265 -18.89 -0.68 -4.05
N SER A 266 -18.49 -0.71 -5.33
CA SER A 266 -17.20 -1.29 -5.75
C SER A 266 -16.01 -0.57 -5.11
N ASP A 267 -16.03 0.76 -5.07
CA ASP A 267 -14.94 1.56 -4.50
C ASP A 267 -14.79 1.32 -3.00
N VAL A 268 -15.91 1.10 -2.30
CA VAL A 268 -15.93 0.76 -0.88
C VAL A 268 -15.28 -0.62 -0.66
N LEU A 269 -15.75 -1.63 -1.39
CA LEU A 269 -15.26 -3.00 -1.27
C LEU A 269 -13.76 -3.10 -1.61
N LEU A 270 -13.34 -2.45 -2.69
CA LEU A 270 -11.93 -2.39 -3.11
C LEU A 270 -11.07 -1.63 -2.09
N THR A 271 -11.60 -0.59 -1.44
CA THR A 271 -10.87 0.13 -0.38
C THR A 271 -10.67 -0.75 0.85
N ILE A 272 -11.69 -1.49 1.28
CA ILE A 272 -11.57 -2.43 2.41
C ILE A 272 -10.56 -3.53 2.06
N ALA A 273 -10.73 -4.24 0.93
CA ALA A 273 -9.82 -5.31 0.51
C ALA A 273 -8.38 -4.81 0.25
N GLY A 274 -8.22 -3.59 -0.26
CA GLY A 274 -6.92 -3.04 -0.60
C GLY A 274 -6.17 -2.44 0.59
N ARG A 275 -6.87 -1.89 1.59
CA ARG A 275 -6.26 -1.07 2.66
C ARG A 275 -6.59 -1.50 4.07
N CYS A 276 -7.82 -1.97 4.32
CA CYS A 276 -8.28 -2.42 5.63
C CYS A 276 -8.31 -3.96 5.76
N PHE A 277 -7.65 -4.69 4.84
CA PHE A 277 -7.70 -6.15 4.75
C PHE A 277 -7.34 -6.87 6.05
N ASN A 278 -6.45 -6.32 6.87
CA ASN A 278 -6.09 -6.91 8.16
C ASN A 278 -7.29 -7.07 9.10
N LEU A 279 -8.34 -6.25 8.96
CA LEU A 279 -9.56 -6.39 9.76
C LEU A 279 -10.39 -7.62 9.36
N LEU A 280 -10.16 -8.17 8.17
CA LEU A 280 -10.82 -9.36 7.65
C LEU A 280 -10.20 -10.67 8.16
N THR A 281 -9.26 -10.61 9.13
CA THR A 281 -8.87 -11.81 9.90
C THR A 281 -9.99 -12.25 10.86
N ASP A 282 -10.93 -11.36 11.18
CA ASP A 282 -12.13 -11.72 11.93
C ASP A 282 -13.10 -12.51 11.03
N PRO A 283 -13.47 -13.76 11.37
CA PRO A 283 -14.29 -14.60 10.52
C PRO A 283 -15.72 -14.09 10.27
N GLU A 284 -16.33 -13.38 11.22
CA GLU A 284 -17.68 -12.84 11.04
C GLU A 284 -17.65 -11.61 10.14
N ARG A 285 -16.71 -10.69 10.35
CA ARG A 285 -16.50 -9.55 9.46
C ARG A 285 -16.16 -10.00 8.05
N LEU A 286 -15.29 -10.99 7.90
CA LEU A 286 -14.96 -11.54 6.59
C LEU A 286 -16.18 -12.16 5.91
N HIS A 287 -17.04 -12.85 6.66
CA HIS A 287 -18.27 -13.41 6.12
C HIS A 287 -19.20 -12.30 5.57
N ILE A 288 -19.47 -11.26 6.37
CA ILE A 288 -20.32 -10.13 5.94
C ILE A 288 -19.69 -9.40 4.75
N PHE A 289 -18.39 -9.13 4.78
CA PHE A 289 -17.67 -8.50 3.68
C PHE A 289 -17.77 -9.29 2.37
N MET A 290 -17.52 -10.61 2.42
CA MET A 290 -17.61 -11.45 1.22
C MET A 290 -19.05 -11.61 0.73
N ASP A 291 -20.03 -11.58 1.63
CA ASP A 291 -21.45 -11.56 1.27
C ASP A 291 -21.80 -10.26 0.52
N ASN A 292 -21.35 -9.11 1.01
CA ASN A 292 -21.49 -7.82 0.31
C ASN A 292 -20.80 -7.82 -1.06
N CYS A 293 -19.61 -8.43 -1.17
CA CYS A 293 -18.94 -8.62 -2.47
C CYS A 293 -19.78 -9.47 -3.44
N ALA A 294 -20.42 -10.53 -2.94
CA ALA A 294 -21.24 -11.42 -3.76
C ALA A 294 -22.56 -10.75 -4.23
N HIS A 295 -23.06 -9.79 -3.46
CA HIS A 295 -24.24 -9.00 -3.79
C HIS A 295 -23.97 -7.80 -4.70
N HIS A 296 -22.70 -7.51 -5.03
CA HIS A 296 -22.37 -6.51 -6.04
C HIS A 296 -22.83 -6.98 -7.43
N GLN A 297 -23.52 -6.12 -8.18
CA GLN A 297 -24.17 -6.50 -9.45
C GLN A 297 -23.59 -5.79 -10.69
N GLN A 298 -22.84 -4.70 -10.52
CA GLN A 298 -22.37 -3.88 -11.65
C GLN A 298 -21.12 -4.44 -12.33
N ILE A 299 -20.21 -5.06 -11.56
CA ILE A 299 -18.93 -5.61 -12.04
C ILE A 299 -18.89 -7.11 -11.76
N GLU A 300 -19.08 -7.91 -12.81
CA GLU A 300 -19.12 -9.38 -12.73
C GLU A 300 -17.86 -9.97 -12.10
N GLU A 301 -16.69 -9.44 -12.47
CA GLU A 301 -15.39 -9.93 -12.01
C GLU A 301 -14.97 -9.40 -10.63
N LEU A 302 -15.80 -8.60 -9.94
CA LEU A 302 -15.41 -7.99 -8.67
C LEU A 302 -15.19 -9.04 -7.59
N PHE A 303 -16.16 -9.93 -7.39
CA PHE A 303 -16.08 -11.00 -6.40
C PHE A 303 -14.88 -11.93 -6.64
N PRO A 304 -14.69 -12.54 -7.83
CA PRO A 304 -13.54 -13.42 -8.07
C PRO A 304 -12.20 -12.68 -7.95
N SER A 305 -12.12 -11.42 -8.39
CA SER A 305 -10.89 -10.62 -8.25
C SER A 305 -10.55 -10.32 -6.78
N ILE A 306 -11.53 -9.93 -5.97
CA ILE A 306 -11.34 -9.71 -4.52
C ILE A 306 -10.99 -11.02 -3.82
N PHE A 307 -11.65 -12.13 -4.16
CA PHE A 307 -11.34 -13.44 -3.60
C PHE A 307 -9.89 -13.86 -3.91
N ALA A 308 -9.47 -13.77 -5.18
CA ALA A 308 -8.13 -14.12 -5.61
C ALA A 308 -7.06 -13.24 -4.96
N ASP A 309 -7.33 -11.94 -4.78
CA ASP A 309 -6.42 -11.03 -4.10
C ASP A 309 -6.29 -11.33 -2.60
N LEU A 310 -7.42 -11.55 -1.91
CA LEU A 310 -7.43 -11.82 -0.46
C LEU A 310 -6.89 -13.20 -0.10
N VAL A 311 -7.18 -14.25 -0.89
CA VAL A 311 -6.68 -15.61 -0.63
C VAL A 311 -5.16 -15.70 -0.76
N ALA A 312 -4.55 -14.82 -1.56
CA ALA A 312 -3.10 -14.73 -1.66
C ALA A 312 -2.48 -14.22 -0.34
N ILE A 313 -3.13 -13.33 0.40
CA ILE A 313 -2.57 -12.77 1.64
C ILE A 313 -2.44 -13.87 2.71
N PRO A 314 -1.22 -14.24 3.17
CA PRO A 314 -1.03 -15.38 4.06
C PRO A 314 -1.81 -15.29 5.38
N SER A 315 -1.99 -14.09 5.93
CA SER A 315 -2.76 -13.87 7.16
C SER A 315 -4.26 -14.01 6.96
N ILE A 316 -4.80 -13.77 5.76
CA ILE A 316 -6.24 -13.82 5.46
C ILE A 316 -6.66 -15.18 4.92
N ARG A 317 -5.78 -15.83 4.14
CA ARG A 317 -5.99 -17.13 3.51
C ARG A 317 -6.70 -18.16 4.40
N PRO A 318 -6.24 -18.48 5.62
CA PRO A 318 -6.90 -19.51 6.44
C PRO A 318 -8.35 -19.16 6.78
N HIS A 319 -8.66 -17.88 7.00
CA HIS A 319 -10.02 -17.42 7.30
C HIS A 319 -10.92 -17.50 6.07
N LEU A 320 -10.40 -17.09 4.90
CA LEU A 320 -11.15 -17.13 3.64
C LEU A 320 -11.39 -18.57 3.16
N LEU A 321 -10.41 -19.47 3.33
CA LEU A 321 -10.62 -20.90 3.06
C LEU A 321 -11.59 -21.53 4.07
N GLY A 322 -11.63 -21.05 5.31
CA GLY A 322 -12.64 -21.42 6.31
C GLY A 322 -14.06 -21.03 5.88
N LEU A 323 -14.23 -19.84 5.27
CA LEU A 323 -15.51 -19.36 4.76
C LEU A 323 -16.12 -20.31 3.71
N LEU A 324 -15.29 -20.94 2.86
CA LEU A 324 -15.74 -21.90 1.85
C LEU A 324 -16.49 -23.10 2.44
N ARG A 325 -16.22 -23.42 3.72
CA ARG A 325 -16.78 -24.57 4.45
C ARG A 325 -17.93 -24.18 5.38
N LYS A 326 -18.25 -22.88 5.52
CA LYS A 326 -19.32 -22.41 6.42
C LYS A 326 -20.69 -22.82 5.87
N GLU A 327 -21.52 -23.45 6.70
CA GLU A 327 -22.84 -23.94 6.27
C GLU A 327 -23.88 -22.81 6.15
N ASN A 328 -23.78 -21.79 7.00
CA ASN A 328 -24.76 -20.70 7.08
C ASN A 328 -24.41 -19.50 6.17
N ARG A 329 -24.19 -19.74 4.88
CA ARG A 329 -23.96 -18.69 3.86
C ARG A 329 -25.28 -18.30 3.20
N SER A 330 -25.38 -17.05 2.72
CA SER A 330 -26.47 -16.67 1.82
C SER A 330 -26.42 -17.48 0.52
N GLU A 331 -27.56 -17.61 -0.16
CA GLU A 331 -27.60 -18.25 -1.48
C GLU A 331 -26.71 -17.51 -2.49
N THR A 332 -26.68 -16.18 -2.44
CA THR A 332 -25.87 -15.34 -3.33
C THR A 332 -24.39 -15.66 -3.16
N LEU A 333 -23.90 -15.68 -1.91
CA LEU A 333 -22.52 -16.01 -1.60
C LEU A 333 -22.18 -17.46 -1.97
N ALA A 334 -23.08 -18.41 -1.73
CA ALA A 334 -22.87 -19.80 -2.13
C ALA A 334 -22.73 -19.95 -3.66
N ARG A 335 -23.56 -19.25 -4.44
CA ARG A 335 -23.46 -19.23 -5.91
C ARG A 335 -22.18 -18.56 -6.39
N ALA A 336 -21.81 -17.42 -5.80
CA ALA A 336 -20.57 -16.71 -6.15
C ALA A 336 -19.33 -17.58 -5.89
N ILE A 337 -19.30 -18.29 -4.76
CA ILE A 337 -18.23 -19.27 -4.46
C ILE A 337 -18.25 -20.43 -5.46
N GLY A 338 -19.42 -20.96 -5.82
CA GLY A 338 -19.52 -22.06 -6.80
C GLY A 338 -18.92 -21.69 -8.17
N ARG A 339 -19.08 -20.43 -8.59
CA ARG A 339 -18.51 -19.90 -9.84
C ARG A 339 -16.98 -19.82 -9.84
N LEU A 340 -16.32 -19.77 -8.67
CA LEU A 340 -14.85 -19.75 -8.61
C LEU A 340 -14.20 -21.04 -9.12
N PHE A 341 -14.95 -22.14 -9.15
CA PHE A 341 -14.47 -23.48 -9.52
C PHE A 341 -15.09 -24.00 -10.82
N SER A 342 -15.91 -23.18 -11.47
CA SER A 342 -16.54 -23.48 -12.76
C SER A 342 -15.71 -22.85 -13.88
#